data_AF-A0A8H8NXN6-F1
#
_entry.id   AF-A0A8H8NXN6-F1
#
_cell.length_a   1.000
_cell.length_b   1.000
_cell.length_c   1.000
_cell.angle_alpha   90.00
_cell.angle_beta   90.00
_cell.angle_gamma   90.00
#
_symmetry.space_group_name_H-M   'P 1'
#
loop_
_entity.id
_entity.type
_entity.pdbx_description
1 polymer ?
#
loop_
_entity_poly.entity_id
_entity_poly.type
_entity_poly.pdbx_seq_one_letter_code
_entity_poly.pdbx_strand_id
1 'polypeptide(L)'
;MPEDKRVCKICQHCQHITNGPPEDENVAEVEELLVQVASGVKLVNDRPSKDIIGKDPQNLAGLPFISRIFGTLAKLAATPGSADLTTRLNDHVIRCLYETVPHPVETYLGERFRRADGAGNNIHIPSLGQAGTTYARTCQGKYRHRSLPDPSEIYEKLFKASSENREPHPRGTSSLTFAFASLVTHSLFRTDPRDWSKNNTSSYLDLSPLYGSSQEEQDAIRIKDGFGRLRPDTFSEGRIVFLPPASSALLVMWNRNHNYIANEILKRNEEGQWKNPPPKDVSRSMEQDEEIFQTARLINCGSFMSVVMDDYVAGFLGLSRVGSIWNMDPFNEFRDTNHIPVGRGQGNHVSVEFNLLYRWHTVVSDEEEKLFPDKKPGDLTLPDFYGALGRLRNGDVPPELLVHPEPHKRNFGGIVRGPDGRFKDSDLTKILQDATANTANRFGARGTPDALKVIEIVGMQQARKWGVCTMNEFRERMGLERFKSFEEWNPTPR
;
A
#
# COMPACT_ATOMS: atom_id res chain seq x y z
N MET A 1 -58.25 78.43 20.99
CA MET A 1 -59.32 77.49 20.58
C MET A 1 -59.51 77.60 19.07
N PRO A 2 -59.78 76.48 18.37
CA PRO A 2 -58.73 75.82 17.57
C PRO A 2 -59.26 75.30 16.19
N GLU A 3 -58.75 74.29 15.46
CA GLU A 3 -57.67 73.27 15.56
C GLU A 3 -57.15 73.01 14.10
N ASP A 4 -55.88 72.73 13.76
CA ASP A 4 -55.03 71.52 13.97
C ASP A 4 -55.63 70.25 13.31
N LYS A 5 -54.94 69.41 12.51
CA LYS A 5 -53.51 68.99 12.55
C LYS A 5 -52.85 68.79 11.17
N ARG A 6 -51.51 68.79 11.18
CA ARG A 6 -50.59 68.00 10.33
C ARG A 6 -49.50 67.41 11.26
N VAL A 7 -48.67 66.48 10.76
CA VAL A 7 -47.32 66.11 11.29
C VAL A 7 -47.35 65.40 12.68
N CYS A 8 -46.49 64.41 12.99
CA CYS A 8 -45.15 64.61 13.53
C CYS A 8 -44.97 65.97 14.24
N LYS A 9 -45.11 65.97 15.58
CA LYS A 9 -44.13 66.74 16.35
C LYS A 9 -42.79 66.00 16.48
N ILE A 10 -42.76 64.66 16.26
CA ILE A 10 -41.52 63.86 16.12
C ILE A 10 -41.56 62.78 14.98
N CYS A 11 -42.59 61.95 14.79
CA CYS A 11 -42.53 60.85 13.78
C CYS A 11 -43.88 60.28 13.25
N GLN A 12 -44.39 60.75 12.09
CA GLN A 12 -45.59 60.17 11.46
C GLN A 12 -45.31 58.71 11.05
N HIS A 13 -46.01 57.75 11.64
CA HIS A 13 -45.81 56.33 11.34
C HIS A 13 -46.45 55.95 10.00
N CYS A 14 -45.59 55.49 9.07
CA CYS A 14 -45.88 54.31 8.26
C CYS A 14 -44.62 53.42 8.31
N GLN A 15 -44.74 52.25 8.94
CA GLN A 15 -43.76 51.18 8.80
C GLN A 15 -43.92 50.59 7.39
N HIS A 16 -42.97 50.80 6.48
CA HIS A 16 -42.75 49.92 5.31
C HIS A 16 -41.29 50.01 4.83
N ILE A 17 -40.35 49.55 5.66
CA ILE A 17 -39.22 48.78 5.10
C ILE A 17 -39.75 47.36 4.97
N THR A 18 -40.50 47.11 3.90
CA THR A 18 -40.85 45.77 3.45
C THR A 18 -39.63 45.19 2.73
N ASN A 19 -38.59 44.88 3.51
CA ASN A 19 -37.83 43.69 3.16
C ASN A 19 -38.77 42.54 3.52
N GLY A 20 -39.33 41.89 2.50
CA GLY A 20 -40.10 40.66 2.70
C GLY A 20 -39.24 39.57 3.35
N PRO A 21 -39.83 38.40 3.66
CA PRO A 21 -38.99 37.22 3.89
C PRO A 21 -38.01 37.09 2.71
N PRO A 22 -36.72 36.79 2.95
CA PRO A 22 -35.75 36.68 1.86
C PRO A 22 -36.24 35.65 0.85
N GLU A 23 -36.28 36.04 -0.42
CA GLU A 23 -36.77 35.20 -1.51
C GLU A 23 -35.92 33.92 -1.58
N ASP A 24 -36.57 32.77 -1.82
CA ASP A 24 -35.96 31.43 -1.75
C ASP A 24 -34.70 31.28 -2.61
N GLU A 25 -34.55 32.07 -3.68
CA GLU A 25 -33.33 32.12 -4.51
C GLU A 25 -32.07 32.53 -3.72
N ASN A 26 -32.19 33.46 -2.76
CA ASN A 26 -31.06 33.87 -1.90
C ASN A 26 -30.64 32.77 -0.92
N VAL A 27 -31.58 31.88 -0.57
CA VAL A 27 -31.31 30.72 0.29
C VAL A 27 -30.58 29.66 -0.51
N ALA A 28 -31.05 29.36 -1.72
CA ALA A 28 -30.42 28.41 -2.63
C ALA A 28 -28.98 28.81 -3.01
N GLU A 29 -28.72 30.10 -3.27
CA GLU A 29 -27.36 30.58 -3.57
C GLU A 29 -26.40 30.39 -2.38
N VAL A 30 -26.88 30.65 -1.16
CA VAL A 30 -26.08 30.43 0.08
C VAL A 30 -25.86 28.94 0.35
N GLU A 31 -26.87 28.08 0.14
CA GLU A 31 -26.72 26.62 0.25
C GLU A 31 -25.75 26.07 -0.81
N GLU A 32 -25.84 26.51 -2.06
CA GLU A 32 -24.91 26.12 -3.13
C GLU A 32 -23.46 26.54 -2.80
N LEU A 33 -23.27 27.78 -2.34
CA LEU A 33 -21.97 28.27 -1.89
C LEU A 33 -21.42 27.46 -0.71
N LEU A 34 -22.24 27.16 0.30
CA LEU A 34 -21.84 26.35 1.46
C LEU A 34 -21.41 24.93 1.03
N VAL A 35 -22.16 24.30 0.14
CA VAL A 35 -21.83 22.97 -0.41
C VAL A 35 -20.55 23.02 -1.26
N GLN A 36 -20.36 24.05 -2.09
CA GLN A 36 -19.11 24.25 -2.88
C GLN A 36 -17.87 24.46 -2.00
N VAL A 37 -18.01 25.07 -0.81
CA VAL A 37 -16.91 25.23 0.15
C VAL A 37 -16.68 23.97 0.97
N ALA A 38 -17.73 23.34 1.51
CA ALA A 38 -17.62 22.13 2.33
C ALA A 38 -17.04 20.94 1.53
N SER A 39 -17.41 20.83 0.25
CA SER A 39 -16.79 19.85 -0.68
C SER A 39 -15.36 20.21 -1.08
N GLY A 40 -14.89 21.44 -0.85
CA GLY A 40 -13.58 21.91 -1.29
C GLY A 40 -13.43 22.06 -2.81
N VAL A 41 -14.53 22.01 -3.57
CA VAL A 41 -14.54 22.15 -5.05
C VAL A 41 -14.12 23.56 -5.49
N LYS A 42 -14.34 24.57 -4.63
CA LYS A 42 -14.02 25.96 -4.93
C LYS A 42 -13.20 26.59 -3.80
N LEU A 43 -11.97 27.01 -4.13
CA LEU A 43 -11.16 27.82 -3.21
C LEU A 43 -11.83 29.19 -3.01
N VAL A 44 -12.23 29.50 -1.79
CA VAL A 44 -12.84 30.78 -1.45
C VAL A 44 -11.84 31.73 -0.80
N ASN A 45 -11.83 32.96 -1.28
CA ASN A 45 -10.98 34.02 -0.75
C ASN A 45 -11.62 34.62 0.52
N ASP A 46 -11.29 34.07 1.69
CA ASP A 46 -11.70 34.58 3.00
C ASP A 46 -10.81 35.74 3.52
N ARG A 47 -9.96 36.34 2.67
CA ARG A 47 -9.14 37.48 3.07
C ARG A 47 -10.00 38.75 3.18
N PRO A 48 -9.81 39.60 4.20
CA PRO A 48 -10.47 40.90 4.27
C PRO A 48 -10.19 41.73 3.02
N SER A 49 -11.23 42.29 2.39
CA SER A 49 -11.03 43.27 1.32
C SER A 49 -10.43 44.55 1.91
N LYS A 50 -9.37 45.08 1.26
CA LYS A 50 -8.70 46.32 1.68
C LYS A 50 -9.62 47.53 1.65
N ASP A 51 -10.67 47.52 0.83
CA ASP A 51 -11.54 48.67 0.57
C ASP A 51 -12.59 48.94 1.68
N ILE A 52 -12.62 48.08 2.70
CA ILE A 52 -13.80 47.87 3.57
C ILE A 52 -13.44 47.96 5.07
N ILE A 53 -12.16 47.97 5.41
CA ILE A 53 -11.68 48.22 6.78
C ILE A 53 -12.10 49.65 7.20
N GLY A 54 -13.16 49.74 8.02
CA GLY A 54 -13.68 51.01 8.57
C GLY A 54 -14.93 51.59 7.89
N LYS A 55 -15.66 50.85 7.04
CA LYS A 55 -16.97 51.27 6.51
C LYS A 55 -18.13 50.45 7.09
N ASP A 56 -19.32 51.07 7.09
CA ASP A 56 -20.62 50.62 7.64
C ASP A 56 -20.69 49.14 8.12
N PRO A 57 -20.86 48.89 9.45
CA PRO A 57 -20.96 47.54 10.00
C PRO A 57 -22.19 46.75 9.52
N GLN A 58 -23.15 47.37 8.82
CA GLN A 58 -24.29 46.65 8.22
C GLN A 58 -23.98 46.07 6.83
N ASN A 59 -22.88 46.47 6.17
CA ASN A 59 -22.54 46.00 4.83
C ASN A 59 -21.87 44.63 4.83
N LEU A 60 -22.68 43.57 4.77
CA LEU A 60 -22.19 42.19 4.75
C LEU A 60 -21.39 41.86 3.48
N ALA A 61 -21.71 42.43 2.31
CA ALA A 61 -21.10 42.02 1.04
C ALA A 61 -19.56 42.13 1.02
N GLY A 62 -19.01 42.97 1.88
CA GLY A 62 -17.58 43.24 2.01
C GLY A 62 -16.80 42.45 3.06
N LEU A 63 -17.47 41.62 3.87
CA LEU A 63 -16.81 40.83 4.91
C LEU A 63 -16.09 39.61 4.31
N PRO A 64 -15.10 39.02 5.02
CA PRO A 64 -14.65 37.65 4.80
C PRO A 64 -15.82 36.69 4.64
N PHE A 65 -15.71 35.71 3.74
CA PHE A 65 -16.78 34.76 3.41
C PHE A 65 -17.42 34.11 4.64
N ILE A 66 -16.63 33.64 5.62
CA ILE A 66 -17.19 33.03 6.84
C ILE A 66 -17.97 34.07 7.65
N SER A 67 -17.44 35.29 7.79
CA SER A 67 -18.12 36.40 8.44
C SER A 67 -19.39 36.85 7.72
N ARG A 68 -19.48 36.67 6.38
CA ARG A 68 -20.71 36.91 5.60
C ARG A 68 -21.80 35.95 5.99
N ILE A 69 -21.50 34.65 6.08
CA ILE A 69 -22.47 33.61 6.45
C ILE A 69 -23.06 33.90 7.83
N PHE A 70 -22.21 34.09 8.85
CA PHE A 70 -22.67 34.39 10.21
C PHE A 70 -23.42 35.73 10.31
N GLY A 71 -22.99 36.76 9.58
CA GLY A 71 -23.69 38.04 9.52
C GLY A 71 -25.08 37.95 8.87
N THR A 72 -25.23 37.12 7.83
CA THR A 72 -26.53 36.86 7.18
C THR A 72 -27.46 36.07 8.11
N LEU A 73 -26.96 35.02 8.78
CA LEU A 73 -27.71 34.29 9.82
C LEU A 73 -28.19 35.21 10.95
N ALA A 74 -27.35 36.12 11.43
CA ALA A 74 -27.72 37.08 12.47
C ALA A 74 -28.83 38.06 12.03
N LYS A 75 -28.83 38.51 10.76
CA LYS A 75 -29.93 39.33 10.20
C LYS A 75 -31.21 38.53 10.02
N LEU A 76 -31.12 37.30 9.54
CA LEU A 76 -32.24 36.36 9.44
C LEU A 76 -32.91 36.17 10.81
N ALA A 77 -32.14 35.87 11.86
CA ALA A 77 -32.64 35.67 13.21
C ALA A 77 -33.37 36.90 13.81
N ALA A 78 -33.03 38.11 13.37
CA ALA A 78 -33.69 39.36 13.78
C ALA A 78 -34.99 39.67 13.01
N THR A 79 -35.33 38.88 11.99
CA THR A 79 -36.49 39.12 11.11
C THR A 79 -37.75 38.40 11.64
N PRO A 80 -38.89 39.08 11.86
CA PRO A 80 -40.10 38.41 12.31
C PRO A 80 -40.59 37.33 11.33
N GLY A 81 -40.88 36.13 11.85
CA GLY A 81 -41.38 35.00 11.05
C GLY A 81 -40.33 34.10 10.40
N SER A 82 -39.04 34.41 10.52
CA SER A 82 -37.93 33.64 9.88
C SER A 82 -37.45 32.42 10.67
N ALA A 83 -38.09 32.05 11.79
CA ALA A 83 -37.53 31.15 12.79
C ALA A 83 -37.17 29.74 12.24
N ASP A 84 -38.04 29.16 11.42
CA ASP A 84 -37.80 27.85 10.79
C ASP A 84 -36.60 27.90 9.81
N LEU A 85 -36.62 28.87 8.90
CA LEU A 85 -35.54 29.10 7.92
C LEU A 85 -34.19 29.38 8.61
N THR A 86 -34.19 30.19 9.66
CA THR A 86 -33.00 30.50 10.45
C THR A 86 -32.45 29.24 11.11
N THR A 87 -33.32 28.39 11.68
CA THR A 87 -32.93 27.12 12.31
C THR A 87 -32.32 26.17 11.27
N ARG A 88 -32.99 25.97 10.12
CA ARG A 88 -32.52 25.12 9.03
C ARG A 88 -31.14 25.55 8.50
N LEU A 89 -30.95 26.85 8.26
CA LEU A 89 -29.66 27.37 7.77
C LEU A 89 -28.56 27.31 8.83
N ASN A 90 -28.89 27.54 10.11
CA ASN A 90 -27.96 27.36 11.21
C ASN A 90 -27.49 25.89 11.31
N ASP A 91 -28.42 24.94 11.27
CA ASP A 91 -28.12 23.52 11.36
C ASP A 91 -27.30 23.04 10.14
N HIS A 92 -27.60 23.56 8.95
CA HIS A 92 -26.80 23.32 7.74
C HIS A 92 -25.37 23.84 7.91
N VAL A 93 -25.18 25.07 8.40
CA VAL A 93 -23.84 25.65 8.64
C VAL A 93 -23.07 24.89 9.71
N ILE A 94 -23.72 24.47 10.81
CA ILE A 94 -23.11 23.61 11.83
C ILE A 94 -22.66 22.29 11.22
N ARG A 95 -23.51 21.64 10.42
CA ARG A 95 -23.17 20.38 9.71
C ARG A 95 -21.95 20.57 8.80
N CYS A 96 -21.95 21.59 7.94
CA CYS A 96 -20.82 21.85 7.04
C CYS A 96 -19.51 22.13 7.80
N LEU A 97 -19.56 22.89 8.89
CA LEU A 97 -18.38 23.13 9.74
C LEU A 97 -17.90 21.87 10.47
N TYR A 98 -18.81 20.97 10.84
CA TYR A 98 -18.46 19.67 11.42
C TYR A 98 -17.83 18.73 10.38
N GLU A 99 -18.38 18.70 9.17
CA GLU A 99 -17.93 17.86 8.05
C GLU A 99 -16.61 18.32 7.42
N THR A 100 -16.17 19.57 7.61
CA THR A 100 -14.84 20.04 7.14
C THR A 100 -13.66 19.50 7.97
N VAL A 101 -13.92 18.98 9.17
CA VAL A 101 -12.89 18.34 10.02
C VAL A 101 -13.04 16.82 9.90
N PRO A 102 -11.96 16.06 9.68
CA PRO A 102 -12.04 14.60 9.61
C PRO A 102 -12.44 14.00 10.97
N HIS A 103 -13.53 13.24 10.97
CA HIS A 103 -14.06 12.55 12.15
C HIS A 103 -14.18 11.04 11.86
N PRO A 104 -13.35 10.18 12.46
CA PRO A 104 -12.24 10.50 13.34
C PRO A 104 -11.02 11.08 12.57
N VAL A 105 -10.06 11.66 13.29
CA VAL A 105 -8.84 12.25 12.70
C VAL A 105 -7.96 11.22 12.00
N GLU A 106 -7.14 11.65 11.05
CA GLU A 106 -6.25 10.77 10.28
C GLU A 106 -4.86 10.57 10.91
N THR A 107 -4.38 11.49 11.75
CA THR A 107 -3.05 11.43 12.38
C THR A 107 -3.02 12.06 13.78
N TYR A 108 -2.04 11.68 14.60
CA TYR A 108 -1.72 12.30 15.88
C TYR A 108 -0.28 12.87 15.90
N LEU A 109 -0.07 13.96 16.64
CA LEU A 109 1.27 14.52 16.85
C LEU A 109 2.15 13.54 17.64
N GLY A 110 3.31 13.22 17.08
CA GLY A 110 4.33 12.34 17.70
C GLY A 110 4.47 10.97 17.04
N GLU A 111 3.42 10.45 16.38
CA GLU A 111 3.45 9.15 15.70
C GLU A 111 4.07 9.26 14.28
N ARG A 112 5.39 9.48 14.23
CA ARG A 112 6.11 9.83 12.98
C ARG A 112 6.55 8.64 12.12
N PHE A 113 6.64 7.43 12.67
CA PHE A 113 7.32 6.30 12.02
C PHE A 113 6.51 5.00 12.06
N ARG A 114 6.64 4.18 11.01
CA ARG A 114 6.03 2.83 10.95
C ARG A 114 6.75 1.89 11.89
N ARG A 115 6.01 1.14 12.72
CA ARG A 115 6.60 0.08 13.57
C ARG A 115 7.26 -1.02 12.74
N ALA A 116 8.09 -1.84 13.38
CA ALA A 116 8.85 -2.89 12.70
C ALA A 116 7.98 -4.04 12.18
N ASP A 117 6.86 -4.29 12.85
CA ASP A 117 5.84 -5.29 12.52
C ASP A 117 4.67 -4.74 11.67
N GLY A 118 4.73 -3.45 11.30
CA GLY A 118 3.65 -2.76 10.58
C GLY A 118 2.46 -2.32 11.45
N ALA A 119 2.49 -2.53 12.77
CA ALA A 119 1.44 -2.03 13.67
C ALA A 119 1.44 -0.48 13.77
N GLY A 120 0.30 0.08 14.19
CA GLY A 120 0.10 1.52 14.35
C GLY A 120 -0.01 2.30 13.04
N ASN A 121 -0.19 1.61 11.90
CA ASN A 121 -0.37 2.25 10.60
C ASN A 121 -1.79 2.86 10.45
N ASN A 122 -2.79 2.18 10.99
CA ASN A 122 -4.13 2.73 11.23
C ASN A 122 -4.24 3.03 12.74
N ILE A 123 -4.46 4.28 13.11
CA ILE A 123 -4.49 4.72 14.53
C ILE A 123 -5.75 4.23 15.27
N HIS A 124 -6.84 3.96 14.56
CA HIS A 124 -8.12 3.47 15.10
C HIS A 124 -8.13 1.95 15.27
N ILE A 125 -7.33 1.24 14.47
CA ILE A 125 -7.14 -0.21 14.55
C ILE A 125 -5.63 -0.52 14.48
N PRO A 126 -4.86 -0.32 15.58
CA PRO A 126 -3.39 -0.42 15.55
C PRO A 126 -2.83 -1.79 15.13
N SER A 127 -3.60 -2.87 15.29
CA SER A 127 -3.22 -4.22 14.86
C SER A 127 -3.56 -4.53 13.39
N LEU A 128 -4.22 -3.61 12.67
CA LEU A 128 -4.61 -3.82 11.28
C LEU A 128 -3.38 -3.99 10.40
N GLY A 129 -3.27 -5.15 9.76
CA GLY A 129 -2.14 -5.49 8.90
C GLY A 129 -0.81 -5.73 9.62
N GLN A 130 -0.81 -5.89 10.95
CA GLN A 130 0.37 -6.23 11.74
C GLN A 130 0.89 -7.65 11.43
N ALA A 131 2.21 -7.84 11.44
CA ALA A 131 2.84 -9.15 11.31
C ALA A 131 2.46 -10.10 12.47
N GLY A 132 2.39 -11.40 12.18
CA GLY A 132 1.96 -12.45 13.12
C GLY A 132 0.44 -12.56 13.29
N THR A 133 -0.36 -11.71 12.62
CA THR A 133 -1.82 -11.77 12.62
C THR A 133 -2.37 -12.72 11.55
N THR A 134 -3.67 -13.04 11.64
CA THR A 134 -4.34 -13.91 10.66
C THR A 134 -4.56 -13.21 9.33
N TYR A 135 -4.50 -13.93 8.21
CA TYR A 135 -4.93 -13.44 6.90
C TYR A 135 -6.41 -13.03 6.89
N ALA A 136 -6.74 -12.01 6.11
CA ALA A 136 -8.12 -11.62 5.83
C ALA A 136 -8.78 -12.57 4.79
N ARG A 137 -10.07 -12.32 4.49
CA ARG A 137 -10.79 -12.95 3.37
C ARG A 137 -11.53 -11.89 2.58
N THR A 138 -11.34 -11.88 1.27
CA THR A 138 -12.06 -10.99 0.34
C THR A 138 -13.37 -11.62 -0.13
N CYS A 139 -13.46 -12.95 -0.22
CA CYS A 139 -14.63 -13.66 -0.73
C CYS A 139 -15.04 -14.82 0.18
N GLN A 140 -16.26 -14.75 0.73
CA GLN A 140 -16.82 -15.85 1.50
C GLN A 140 -17.37 -16.94 0.56
N GLY A 141 -16.68 -18.07 0.47
CA GLY A 141 -17.17 -19.26 -0.21
C GLY A 141 -18.47 -19.78 0.43
N LYS A 142 -19.49 -19.97 -0.40
CA LYS A 142 -20.81 -20.52 -0.04
C LYS A 142 -20.87 -22.02 -0.33
N TYR A 143 -20.22 -22.48 -1.40
CA TYR A 143 -20.19 -23.89 -1.77
C TYR A 143 -19.08 -24.67 -1.04
N ARG A 144 -19.42 -25.85 -0.49
CA ARG A 144 -18.45 -26.83 0.02
C ARG A 144 -18.48 -28.08 -0.84
N HIS A 145 -17.41 -28.31 -1.59
CA HIS A 145 -17.24 -29.54 -2.37
C HIS A 145 -16.96 -30.73 -1.44
N ARG A 146 -17.72 -31.83 -1.59
CA ARG A 146 -17.55 -33.05 -0.78
C ARG A 146 -16.35 -33.90 -1.21
N SER A 147 -15.99 -33.81 -2.48
CA SER A 147 -14.79 -34.42 -3.06
C SER A 147 -14.19 -33.41 -4.05
N LEU A 148 -12.86 -33.36 -4.09
CA LEU A 148 -12.08 -32.55 -5.02
C LEU A 148 -11.01 -33.48 -5.62
N PRO A 149 -10.64 -33.34 -6.91
CA PRO A 149 -9.65 -34.20 -7.55
C PRO A 149 -8.31 -34.18 -6.81
N ASP A 150 -7.49 -35.21 -6.95
CA ASP A 150 -6.19 -35.22 -6.27
C ASP A 150 -5.31 -34.06 -6.77
N PRO A 151 -4.66 -33.28 -5.88
CA PRO A 151 -3.77 -32.19 -6.28
C PRO A 151 -2.63 -32.64 -7.22
N SER A 152 -2.10 -33.85 -7.05
CA SER A 152 -1.04 -34.40 -7.91
C SER A 152 -1.58 -34.73 -9.30
N GLU A 153 -2.81 -35.26 -9.38
CA GLU A 153 -3.49 -35.50 -10.65
C GLU A 153 -3.79 -34.18 -11.39
N ILE A 154 -4.24 -33.15 -10.66
CA ILE A 154 -4.41 -31.79 -11.22
C ILE A 154 -3.07 -31.25 -11.73
N TYR A 155 -1.99 -31.44 -10.98
CA TYR A 155 -0.67 -30.99 -11.40
C TYR A 155 -0.21 -31.64 -12.71
N GLU A 156 -0.19 -32.98 -12.77
CA GLU A 156 0.26 -33.74 -13.95
C GLU A 156 -0.60 -33.45 -15.20
N LYS A 157 -1.92 -33.23 -15.03
CA LYS A 157 -2.84 -32.99 -16.15
C LYS A 157 -2.91 -31.54 -16.61
N LEU A 158 -2.82 -30.56 -15.71
CA LEU A 158 -3.15 -29.15 -16.00
C LEU A 158 -2.03 -28.14 -15.74
N PHE A 159 -1.02 -28.45 -14.92
CA PHE A 159 0.02 -27.48 -14.53
C PHE A 159 1.37 -27.80 -15.17
N LYS A 160 1.75 -29.08 -15.19
CA LYS A 160 3.05 -29.56 -15.63
C LYS A 160 3.39 -29.15 -17.07
N ALA A 161 4.64 -28.73 -17.24
CA ALA A 161 5.26 -28.43 -18.53
C ALA A 161 6.67 -29.03 -18.59
N SER A 162 7.07 -29.55 -19.75
CA SER A 162 8.50 -29.62 -20.10
C SER A 162 8.93 -28.25 -20.64
N SER A 163 10.23 -27.93 -20.54
CA SER A 163 10.82 -26.72 -21.13
C SER A 163 10.43 -26.54 -22.61
N GLU A 164 10.51 -27.62 -23.39
CA GLU A 164 10.10 -27.66 -24.82
C GLU A 164 8.65 -27.22 -25.10
N ASN A 165 7.76 -27.29 -24.10
CA ASN A 165 6.34 -26.96 -24.23
C ASN A 165 5.95 -25.64 -23.53
N ARG A 166 6.89 -24.95 -22.87
CA ARG A 166 6.61 -23.62 -22.32
C ARG A 166 6.73 -22.56 -23.40
N GLU A 167 5.72 -21.70 -23.48
CA GLU A 167 5.70 -20.57 -24.41
C GLU A 167 6.24 -19.32 -23.69
N PRO A 168 7.14 -18.54 -24.31
CA PRO A 168 7.63 -17.29 -23.72
C PRO A 168 6.47 -16.30 -23.53
N HIS A 169 6.63 -15.38 -22.58
CA HIS A 169 5.62 -14.36 -22.30
C HIS A 169 5.29 -13.59 -23.60
N PRO A 170 4.00 -13.47 -24.01
CA PRO A 170 3.63 -12.98 -25.35
C PRO A 170 4.03 -11.52 -25.60
N ARG A 171 4.33 -10.77 -24.53
CA ARG A 171 4.86 -9.40 -24.59
C ARG A 171 6.35 -9.33 -24.20
N GLY A 172 7.10 -10.41 -24.34
CA GLY A 172 8.54 -10.49 -24.04
C GLY A 172 8.90 -9.79 -22.74
N THR A 173 8.21 -10.15 -21.66
CA THR A 173 8.42 -9.57 -20.32
C THR A 173 9.65 -10.24 -19.73
N SER A 174 10.54 -9.45 -19.16
CA SER A 174 11.80 -9.93 -18.58
C SER A 174 11.55 -10.72 -17.28
N SER A 175 12.40 -11.72 -17.02
CA SER A 175 12.44 -12.40 -15.72
C SER A 175 12.71 -11.44 -14.54
N LEU A 176 13.41 -10.32 -14.78
CA LEU A 176 13.63 -9.27 -13.78
C LEU A 176 12.31 -8.69 -13.24
N THR A 177 11.24 -8.62 -14.05
CA THR A 177 9.91 -8.20 -13.58
C THR A 177 9.39 -9.14 -12.48
N PHE A 178 9.63 -10.45 -12.61
CA PHE A 178 9.20 -11.45 -11.63
C PHE A 178 10.17 -11.60 -10.45
N ALA A 179 11.45 -11.33 -10.68
CA ALA A 179 12.41 -11.12 -9.60
C ALA A 179 12.02 -9.91 -8.71
N PHE A 180 11.48 -8.83 -9.30
CA PHE A 180 10.90 -7.70 -8.56
C PHE A 180 9.55 -8.03 -7.91
N ALA A 181 8.67 -8.76 -8.62
CA ALA A 181 7.41 -9.29 -8.05
C ALA A 181 7.66 -10.13 -6.78
N SER A 182 8.81 -10.81 -6.69
CA SER A 182 9.23 -11.54 -5.49
C SER A 182 9.43 -10.61 -4.28
N LEU A 183 9.94 -9.39 -4.45
CA LEU A 183 10.06 -8.40 -3.36
C LEU A 183 8.67 -7.90 -2.92
N VAL A 184 7.79 -7.61 -3.88
CA VAL A 184 6.40 -7.19 -3.62
C VAL A 184 5.65 -8.27 -2.84
N THR A 185 5.67 -9.51 -3.33
CA THR A 185 4.99 -10.65 -2.68
C THR A 185 5.58 -11.00 -1.32
N HIS A 186 6.91 -10.95 -1.14
CA HIS A 186 7.52 -11.24 0.16
C HIS A 186 7.35 -10.11 1.18
N SER A 187 7.06 -8.87 0.74
CA SER A 187 6.61 -7.80 1.65
C SER A 187 5.24 -8.09 2.23
N LEU A 188 4.38 -8.78 1.46
CA LEU A 188 2.98 -9.02 1.80
C LEU A 188 2.71 -10.43 2.37
N PHE A 189 3.56 -11.42 2.09
CA PHE A 189 3.26 -12.83 2.35
C PHE A 189 4.42 -13.62 2.99
N ARG A 190 4.19 -14.10 4.22
CA ARG A 190 5.08 -14.98 5.00
C ARG A 190 4.25 -15.92 5.88
N THR A 191 3.47 -16.80 5.25
CA THR A 191 2.60 -17.77 5.97
C THR A 191 3.38 -18.58 7.01
N ASP A 192 2.91 -18.63 8.27
CA ASP A 192 3.59 -19.41 9.32
C ASP A 192 3.48 -20.92 9.03
N PRO A 193 4.59 -21.69 9.00
CA PRO A 193 4.55 -23.12 8.68
C PRO A 193 3.85 -23.98 9.75
N ARG A 194 3.70 -23.48 10.98
CA ARG A 194 2.97 -24.14 12.09
C ARG A 194 1.48 -23.83 12.03
N ASP A 195 1.12 -22.62 11.63
CA ASP A 195 -0.26 -22.13 11.54
C ASP A 195 -0.49 -21.36 10.24
N TRP A 196 -0.95 -22.07 9.21
CA TRP A 196 -1.21 -21.47 7.90
C TRP A 196 -2.25 -20.36 7.90
N SER A 197 -3.00 -20.12 8.99
CA SER A 197 -3.90 -18.96 9.08
C SER A 197 -3.16 -17.64 9.27
N LYS A 198 -1.91 -17.66 9.75
CA LYS A 198 -1.12 -16.48 10.10
C LYS A 198 -0.16 -16.04 9.02
N ASN A 199 0.03 -14.72 8.93
CA ASN A 199 1.02 -14.06 8.10
C ASN A 199 2.10 -13.45 9.00
N ASN A 200 3.34 -13.95 8.93
CA ASN A 200 4.47 -13.47 9.73
C ASN A 200 5.21 -12.27 9.10
N THR A 201 4.61 -11.63 8.09
CA THR A 201 4.99 -10.28 7.65
C THR A 201 3.77 -9.37 7.70
N SER A 202 3.98 -8.07 7.57
CA SER A 202 2.89 -7.09 7.59
C SER A 202 2.01 -7.20 6.33
N SER A 203 0.87 -6.51 6.33
CA SER A 203 0.02 -6.37 5.14
C SER A 203 0.39 -5.16 4.29
N TYR A 204 1.61 -4.62 4.41
CA TYR A 204 2.01 -3.35 3.81
C TYR A 204 3.18 -3.50 2.83
N LEU A 205 3.25 -2.58 1.87
CA LEU A 205 4.42 -2.41 1.00
C LEU A 205 5.51 -1.62 1.73
N ASP A 206 5.97 -2.18 2.85
CA ASP A 206 6.93 -1.58 3.79
C ASP A 206 8.39 -2.03 3.56
N LEU A 207 8.63 -2.74 2.46
CA LEU A 207 9.92 -3.32 2.09
C LEU A 207 10.53 -4.21 3.20
N SER A 208 9.68 -4.90 3.97
CA SER A 208 10.05 -5.90 4.97
C SER A 208 11.02 -7.00 4.51
N PRO A 209 11.18 -7.37 3.22
CA PRO A 209 12.24 -8.29 2.82
C PRO A 209 13.65 -7.71 3.03
N LEU A 210 13.79 -6.39 2.93
CA LEU A 210 15.00 -5.67 3.35
C LEU A 210 15.03 -5.53 4.88
N TYR A 211 13.98 -4.91 5.45
CA TYR A 211 14.02 -4.40 6.82
C TYR A 211 13.70 -5.43 7.92
N GLY A 212 12.96 -6.49 7.61
CA GLY A 212 12.35 -7.38 8.58
C GLY A 212 10.93 -6.99 8.98
N SER A 213 10.27 -7.92 9.66
CA SER A 213 8.88 -7.83 10.13
C SER A 213 8.78 -7.81 11.66
N SER A 214 9.89 -7.61 12.37
CA SER A 214 9.96 -7.44 13.83
C SER A 214 11.14 -6.55 14.22
N GLN A 215 11.18 -6.09 15.48
CA GLN A 215 12.27 -5.23 15.96
C GLN A 215 13.61 -5.97 15.99
N GLU A 216 13.60 -7.26 16.33
CA GLU A 216 14.78 -8.12 16.36
C GLU A 216 15.35 -8.31 14.94
N GLU A 217 14.48 -8.47 13.94
CA GLU A 217 14.88 -8.55 12.53
C GLU A 217 15.47 -7.22 12.02
N GLN A 218 14.89 -6.07 12.40
CA GLN A 218 15.45 -4.74 12.10
C GLN A 218 16.81 -4.50 12.77
N ASP A 219 16.95 -4.93 14.02
CA ASP A 219 18.19 -4.78 14.78
C ASP A 219 19.31 -5.64 14.19
N ALA A 220 19.00 -6.85 13.71
CA ALA A 220 19.96 -7.78 13.12
C ALA A 220 20.63 -7.27 11.81
N ILE A 221 19.98 -6.35 11.10
CA ILE A 221 20.50 -5.77 9.85
C ILE A 221 21.18 -4.39 10.03
N ARG A 222 21.03 -3.74 11.19
CA ARG A 222 21.56 -2.40 11.46
C ARG A 222 23.01 -2.41 11.93
N ILE A 223 23.69 -1.28 11.75
CA ILE A 223 25.02 -1.04 12.34
C ILE A 223 24.89 -0.47 13.76
N LYS A 224 23.89 0.41 13.99
CA LYS A 224 23.68 1.16 15.26
C LYS A 224 24.93 1.95 15.67
N ASP A 225 25.38 2.82 14.77
CA ASP A 225 26.60 3.63 14.89
C ASP A 225 26.33 5.14 15.01
N GLY A 226 25.07 5.55 15.13
CA GLY A 226 24.67 6.97 15.18
C GLY A 226 24.44 7.60 13.81
N PHE A 227 24.56 6.81 12.73
CA PHE A 227 24.33 7.23 11.36
C PHE A 227 23.04 6.62 10.76
N GLY A 228 22.32 5.76 11.50
CA GLY A 228 21.06 5.16 11.07
C GLY A 228 21.21 4.15 9.92
N ARG A 229 22.38 3.52 9.80
CA ARG A 229 22.77 2.72 8.62
C ARG A 229 22.47 1.23 8.75
N LEU A 230 22.23 0.60 7.60
CA LEU A 230 22.22 -0.85 7.44
C LEU A 230 23.64 -1.39 7.22
N ARG A 231 23.88 -2.62 7.69
CA ARG A 231 25.08 -3.39 7.34
C ARG A 231 25.19 -3.52 5.82
N PRO A 232 26.40 -3.46 5.23
CA PRO A 232 26.57 -3.48 3.78
C PRO A 232 25.86 -4.66 3.11
N ASP A 233 25.14 -4.39 2.03
CA ASP A 233 24.51 -5.38 1.15
C ASP A 233 23.67 -6.45 1.89
N THR A 234 23.06 -6.09 3.02
CA THR A 234 22.38 -7.00 3.96
C THR A 234 20.86 -6.83 3.90
N PHE A 235 20.12 -7.95 3.95
CA PHE A 235 18.66 -7.97 3.95
C PHE A 235 18.09 -9.04 4.91
N SER A 236 16.93 -8.75 5.52
CA SER A 236 16.37 -9.57 6.59
C SER A 236 15.75 -10.89 6.13
N GLU A 237 15.05 -10.92 5.00
CA GLU A 237 14.32 -12.12 4.57
C GLU A 237 15.25 -13.19 3.98
N GLY A 238 15.48 -14.27 4.74
CA GLY A 238 16.34 -15.37 4.33
C GLY A 238 15.78 -16.18 3.15
N ARG A 239 14.45 -16.25 2.97
CA ARG A 239 13.82 -17.05 1.89
C ARG A 239 14.18 -16.56 0.50
N ILE A 240 14.48 -15.27 0.32
CA ILE A 240 14.87 -14.66 -0.97
C ILE A 240 16.18 -15.27 -1.52
N VAL A 241 17.01 -15.90 -0.69
CA VAL A 241 18.24 -16.61 -1.11
C VAL A 241 17.93 -17.83 -1.99
N PHE A 242 16.75 -18.43 -1.86
CA PHE A 242 16.30 -19.59 -2.66
C PHE A 242 15.51 -19.21 -3.93
N LEU A 243 15.31 -17.92 -4.17
CA LEU A 243 14.66 -17.39 -5.37
C LEU A 243 15.73 -17.08 -6.45
N PRO A 244 15.32 -16.78 -7.70
CA PRO A 244 16.23 -16.27 -8.71
C PRO A 244 17.16 -15.15 -8.15
N PRO A 245 18.49 -15.23 -8.36
CA PRO A 245 19.47 -14.33 -7.74
C PRO A 245 19.20 -12.84 -7.92
N ALA A 246 18.49 -12.46 -9.00
CA ALA A 246 18.04 -11.09 -9.24
C ALA A 246 17.18 -10.53 -8.10
N SER A 247 16.36 -11.32 -7.41
CA SER A 247 15.60 -10.86 -6.24
C SER A 247 16.52 -10.48 -5.07
N SER A 248 17.56 -11.27 -4.81
CA SER A 248 18.58 -10.93 -3.80
C SER A 248 19.42 -9.72 -4.22
N ALA A 249 19.80 -9.61 -5.50
CA ALA A 249 20.54 -8.46 -6.03
C ALA A 249 19.73 -7.15 -5.96
N LEU A 250 18.42 -7.20 -6.22
CA LEU A 250 17.52 -6.05 -6.01
C LEU A 250 17.48 -5.60 -4.54
N LEU A 251 17.46 -6.53 -3.58
CA LEU A 251 17.54 -6.17 -2.15
C LEU A 251 18.89 -5.56 -1.75
N VAL A 252 19.99 -5.98 -2.39
CA VAL A 252 21.29 -5.31 -2.23
C VAL A 252 21.23 -3.87 -2.75
N MET A 253 20.59 -3.62 -3.90
CA MET A 253 20.38 -2.25 -4.39
C MET A 253 19.53 -1.41 -3.43
N TRP A 254 18.46 -1.96 -2.86
CA TRP A 254 17.63 -1.27 -1.87
C TRP A 254 18.37 -1.01 -0.54
N ASN A 255 19.25 -1.90 -0.09
CA ASN A 255 20.15 -1.68 1.05
C ASN A 255 21.10 -0.50 0.78
N ARG A 256 21.75 -0.50 -0.39
CA ARG A 256 22.66 0.57 -0.81
C ARG A 256 21.94 1.92 -0.91
N ASN A 257 20.70 1.93 -1.43
CA ASN A 257 19.88 3.13 -1.49
C ASN A 257 19.51 3.66 -0.09
N HIS A 258 19.13 2.80 0.86
CA HIS A 258 18.91 3.22 2.25
C HIS A 258 20.16 3.90 2.83
N ASN A 259 21.33 3.28 2.67
CA ASN A 259 22.59 3.83 3.17
C ASN A 259 22.99 5.14 2.46
N TYR A 260 22.66 5.31 1.18
CA TYR A 260 22.79 6.58 0.47
C TYR A 260 21.88 7.67 1.07
N ILE A 261 20.59 7.35 1.27
CA ILE A 261 19.60 8.27 1.87
C ILE A 261 20.03 8.70 3.28
N ALA A 262 20.44 7.77 4.15
CA ALA A 262 20.89 8.08 5.51
C ALA A 262 22.08 9.07 5.54
N ASN A 263 23.04 8.89 4.62
CA ASN A 263 24.17 9.81 4.47
C ASN A 263 23.72 11.19 3.92
N GLU A 264 22.77 11.23 2.97
CA GLU A 264 22.23 12.48 2.42
C GLU A 264 21.40 13.29 3.45
N ILE A 265 20.64 12.62 4.33
CA ILE A 265 19.94 13.27 5.46
C ILE A 265 20.93 14.03 6.34
N LEU A 266 22.00 13.35 6.78
CA LEU A 266 23.06 13.94 7.60
C LEU A 266 23.85 15.06 6.91
N LYS A 267 24.04 14.95 5.59
CA LYS A 267 24.77 15.92 4.78
C LYS A 267 23.98 17.19 4.53
N ARG A 268 22.65 17.10 4.41
CA ARG A 268 21.76 18.25 4.18
C ARG A 268 21.43 18.96 5.49
N ASN A 269 20.81 18.24 6.43
CA ASN A 269 20.60 18.63 7.83
C ASN A 269 20.32 20.14 8.03
N GLU A 270 19.38 20.70 7.27
CA GLU A 270 19.22 22.16 7.09
C GLU A 270 18.82 22.87 8.40
N GLU A 271 18.07 22.20 9.26
CA GLU A 271 17.69 22.65 10.60
C GLU A 271 18.76 22.36 11.68
N GLY A 272 19.84 21.66 11.34
CA GLY A 272 20.91 21.30 12.26
C GLY A 272 20.53 20.30 13.36
N GLN A 273 19.44 19.55 13.19
CA GLN A 273 18.91 18.58 14.15
C GLN A 273 19.96 17.52 14.53
N TRP A 274 20.59 16.89 13.54
CA TRP A 274 21.54 15.79 13.74
C TRP A 274 23.00 16.29 13.82
N LYS A 275 23.92 15.44 14.31
CA LYS A 275 25.35 15.75 14.46
C LYS A 275 26.22 14.75 13.71
N ASN A 276 27.28 15.26 13.09
CA ASN A 276 28.33 14.49 12.44
C ASN A 276 29.71 15.02 12.89
N PRO A 277 30.53 14.25 13.64
CA PRO A 277 30.26 12.88 14.10
C PRO A 277 29.06 12.81 15.07
N PRO A 278 28.44 11.63 15.24
CA PRO A 278 27.36 11.43 16.19
C PRO A 278 27.73 11.79 17.64
N PRO A 279 26.74 12.05 18.51
CA PRO A 279 26.98 12.32 19.92
C PRO A 279 27.83 11.24 20.60
N LYS A 280 28.75 11.67 21.49
CA LYS A 280 29.52 10.74 22.34
C LYS A 280 28.68 10.08 23.44
N ASP A 281 27.54 10.69 23.78
CA ASP A 281 26.56 10.12 24.68
C ASP A 281 25.79 9.00 23.97
N VAL A 282 25.75 7.81 24.58
CA VAL A 282 25.20 6.61 23.94
C VAL A 282 23.69 6.72 23.71
N SER A 283 22.94 7.33 24.65
CA SER A 283 21.48 7.49 24.49
C SER A 283 21.19 8.40 23.29
N ARG A 284 21.78 9.59 23.26
CA ARG A 284 21.61 10.55 22.16
C ARG A 284 22.12 10.03 20.82
N SER A 285 23.17 9.21 20.82
CA SER A 285 23.67 8.55 19.60
C SER A 285 22.67 7.52 19.07
N MET A 286 22.01 6.76 19.95
CA MET A 286 20.97 5.80 19.57
C MET A 286 19.64 6.47 19.17
N GLU A 287 19.25 7.55 19.85
CA GLU A 287 18.11 8.40 19.45
C GLU A 287 18.31 8.97 18.04
N GLN A 288 19.51 9.49 17.74
CA GLN A 288 19.89 9.95 16.41
C GLN A 288 19.93 8.79 15.38
N ASP A 289 20.49 7.63 15.74
CA ASP A 289 20.51 6.46 14.85
C ASP A 289 19.09 6.03 14.46
N GLU A 290 18.17 6.00 15.43
CA GLU A 290 16.77 5.63 15.22
C GLU A 290 16.03 6.62 14.33
N GLU A 291 16.17 7.93 14.58
CA GLU A 291 15.47 8.94 13.80
C GLU A 291 15.96 8.98 12.33
N ILE A 292 17.28 8.87 12.11
CA ILE A 292 17.84 8.78 10.75
C ILE A 292 17.43 7.47 10.08
N PHE A 293 17.51 6.33 10.78
CA PHE A 293 17.13 5.02 10.26
C PHE A 293 15.66 4.99 9.82
N GLN A 294 14.73 5.42 10.68
CA GLN A 294 13.30 5.39 10.34
C GLN A 294 12.95 6.42 9.25
N THR A 295 13.59 7.59 9.24
CA THR A 295 13.43 8.57 8.15
C THR A 295 13.94 8.02 6.82
N ALA A 296 15.14 7.44 6.79
CA ALA A 296 15.69 6.80 5.60
C ALA A 296 14.86 5.58 5.16
N ARG A 297 14.31 4.81 6.10
CA ARG A 297 13.36 3.73 5.83
C ARG A 297 12.09 4.24 5.15
N LEU A 298 11.43 5.28 5.70
CA LEU A 298 10.23 5.86 5.10
C LEU A 298 10.48 6.34 3.66
N ILE A 299 11.57 7.07 3.42
CA ILE A 299 11.93 7.56 2.08
C ILE A 299 12.15 6.37 1.12
N ASN A 300 12.93 5.37 1.54
CA ASN A 300 13.25 4.21 0.70
C ASN A 300 12.02 3.34 0.40
N CYS A 301 11.10 3.18 1.36
CA CYS A 301 9.79 2.53 1.14
C CYS A 301 8.91 3.36 0.19
N GLY A 302 8.96 4.70 0.28
CA GLY A 302 8.32 5.60 -0.68
C GLY A 302 8.86 5.39 -2.10
N SER A 303 10.19 5.36 -2.28
CA SER A 303 10.83 5.07 -3.56
C SER A 303 10.47 3.68 -4.10
N PHE A 304 10.41 2.66 -3.24
CA PHE A 304 9.93 1.33 -3.62
C PHE A 304 8.47 1.36 -4.11
N MET A 305 7.60 2.09 -3.41
CA MET A 305 6.20 2.28 -3.81
C MET A 305 6.06 3.00 -5.15
N SER A 306 6.86 4.04 -5.42
CA SER A 306 6.93 4.69 -6.75
C SER A 306 7.28 3.67 -7.83
N VAL A 307 8.36 2.89 -7.66
CA VAL A 307 8.75 1.85 -8.64
C VAL A 307 7.65 0.81 -8.84
N VAL A 308 6.91 0.44 -7.77
CA VAL A 308 5.75 -0.46 -7.87
C VAL A 308 4.66 0.15 -8.78
N MET A 309 4.25 1.39 -8.54
CA MET A 309 3.08 1.99 -9.19
C MET A 309 3.37 2.64 -10.55
N ASP A 310 4.58 3.16 -10.75
CA ASP A 310 4.98 3.89 -11.97
C ASP A 310 5.53 2.96 -13.06
N ASP A 311 6.34 1.95 -12.70
CA ASP A 311 7.06 1.09 -13.67
C ASP A 311 6.60 -0.38 -13.61
N TYR A 312 6.64 -1.03 -12.43
CA TYR A 312 6.31 -2.45 -12.31
C TYR A 312 4.86 -2.76 -12.73
N VAL A 313 3.88 -1.96 -12.29
CA VAL A 313 2.47 -2.12 -12.69
C VAL A 313 2.30 -1.93 -14.21
N ALA A 314 2.88 -0.86 -14.78
CA ALA A 314 2.83 -0.62 -16.21
C ALA A 314 3.51 -1.75 -17.02
N GLY A 315 4.64 -2.26 -16.52
CA GLY A 315 5.43 -3.34 -17.11
C GLY A 315 4.70 -4.67 -17.15
N PHE A 316 4.09 -5.13 -16.05
CA PHE A 316 3.36 -6.40 -16.04
C PHE A 316 2.04 -6.31 -16.84
N LEU A 317 1.37 -5.14 -16.82
CA LEU A 317 0.21 -4.88 -17.68
C LEU A 317 0.59 -4.73 -19.17
N GLY A 318 1.89 -4.62 -19.49
CA GLY A 318 2.42 -4.45 -20.84
C GLY A 318 2.21 -3.06 -21.45
N LEU A 319 1.90 -2.06 -20.63
CA LEU A 319 1.63 -0.68 -21.04
C LEU A 319 2.90 0.05 -21.50
N SER A 320 4.07 -0.31 -20.95
CA SER A 320 5.36 0.29 -21.32
C SER A 320 5.69 0.08 -22.81
N ARG A 321 5.13 -0.96 -23.46
CA ARG A 321 5.32 -1.23 -24.91
C ARG A 321 4.46 -0.38 -25.83
N VAL A 322 3.38 0.23 -25.35
CA VAL A 322 2.53 1.13 -26.14
C VAL A 322 2.88 2.60 -25.94
N GLY A 323 4.02 2.89 -25.29
CA GLY A 323 4.47 4.26 -25.00
C GLY A 323 3.56 4.99 -24.01
N SER A 324 2.78 4.26 -23.21
CA SER A 324 1.90 4.87 -22.22
C SER A 324 2.71 5.55 -21.12
N ILE A 325 2.48 6.84 -20.94
CA ILE A 325 3.00 7.63 -19.81
C ILE A 325 2.07 7.55 -18.57
N TRP A 326 1.03 6.71 -18.63
CA TRP A 326 0.11 6.54 -17.51
C TRP A 326 0.82 5.90 -16.32
N ASN A 327 0.71 6.54 -15.16
CA ASN A 327 1.12 6.01 -13.88
C ASN A 327 -0.04 6.06 -12.88
N MET A 328 0.11 5.32 -11.78
CA MET A 328 -0.88 5.27 -10.69
C MET A 328 -0.29 5.93 -9.44
N ASP A 329 -0.03 7.25 -9.51
CA ASP A 329 0.59 8.01 -8.42
C ASP A 329 -0.21 7.85 -7.10
N PRO A 330 0.35 7.13 -6.10
CA PRO A 330 -0.35 6.85 -4.84
C PRO A 330 -0.20 7.98 -3.80
N PHE A 331 0.55 9.03 -4.11
CA PHE A 331 0.88 10.12 -3.20
C PHE A 331 -0.06 11.33 -3.35
N ASN A 332 -0.73 11.49 -4.49
CA ASN A 332 -1.77 12.49 -4.68
C ASN A 332 -3.03 12.20 -3.87
N GLU A 333 -3.76 13.26 -3.52
CA GLU A 333 -5.13 13.14 -3.06
C GLU A 333 -6.06 12.83 -4.24
N PHE A 334 -6.98 11.90 -4.03
CA PHE A 334 -8.03 11.57 -4.99
C PHE A 334 -9.39 11.60 -4.29
N ARG A 335 -10.42 11.95 -5.06
CA ARG A 335 -11.78 12.21 -4.58
C ARG A 335 -12.77 11.28 -5.29
N ASP A 336 -13.86 10.97 -4.62
CA ASP A 336 -14.95 10.17 -5.19
C ASP A 336 -15.78 10.98 -6.20
N THR A 337 -16.84 10.37 -6.74
CA THR A 337 -17.77 11.03 -7.68
C THR A 337 -18.58 12.18 -7.07
N ASN A 338 -18.59 12.31 -5.74
CA ASN A 338 -19.23 13.39 -4.99
C ASN A 338 -18.20 14.46 -4.54
N HIS A 339 -16.97 14.38 -5.05
CA HIS A 339 -15.81 15.18 -4.65
C HIS A 339 -15.35 15.01 -3.20
N ILE A 340 -15.80 13.98 -2.49
CA ILE A 340 -15.34 13.67 -1.12
C ILE A 340 -13.93 13.07 -1.20
N PRO A 341 -12.96 13.55 -0.38
CA PRO A 341 -11.64 12.91 -0.29
C PRO A 341 -11.75 11.43 0.06
N VAL A 342 -11.10 10.56 -0.71
CA VAL A 342 -11.03 9.14 -0.36
C VAL A 342 -10.04 8.97 0.78
N GLY A 343 -10.50 8.38 1.88
CA GLY A 343 -9.74 8.32 3.13
C GLY A 343 -8.36 7.67 2.96
N ARG A 344 -7.33 8.37 3.44
CA ARG A 344 -5.93 7.90 3.39
C ARG A 344 -5.56 7.23 4.71
N GLY A 345 -4.50 6.42 4.72
CA GLY A 345 -3.99 5.82 5.96
C GLY A 345 -4.91 4.80 6.66
N GLN A 346 -6.05 4.41 6.05
CA GLN A 346 -7.02 3.47 6.65
C GLN A 346 -6.49 2.03 6.83
N GLY A 347 -5.23 1.78 6.49
CA GLY A 347 -4.55 0.49 6.62
C GLY A 347 -4.87 -0.48 5.48
N ASN A 348 -4.34 -1.70 5.60
CA ASN A 348 -4.57 -2.80 4.67
C ASN A 348 -4.51 -4.11 5.44
N HIS A 349 -5.22 -5.13 4.97
CA HIS A 349 -5.15 -6.48 5.53
C HIS A 349 -5.20 -7.50 4.39
N VAL A 350 -4.05 -8.10 4.07
CA VAL A 350 -3.97 -8.98 2.90
C VAL A 350 -4.77 -10.27 3.12
N SER A 351 -5.43 -10.71 2.06
CA SER A 351 -6.34 -11.85 2.11
C SER A 351 -5.72 -13.15 1.57
N VAL A 352 -6.29 -14.28 1.96
CA VAL A 352 -5.90 -15.60 1.42
C VAL A 352 -6.16 -15.70 -0.09
N GLU A 353 -7.18 -15.02 -0.61
CA GLU A 353 -7.45 -14.97 -2.05
C GLU A 353 -6.35 -14.18 -2.79
N PHE A 354 -5.89 -13.07 -2.21
CA PHE A 354 -4.79 -12.28 -2.79
C PHE A 354 -3.45 -13.05 -2.74
N ASN A 355 -3.21 -13.81 -1.68
CA ASN A 355 -2.06 -14.71 -1.58
C ASN A 355 -2.06 -15.82 -2.65
N LEU A 356 -3.24 -16.37 -2.98
CA LEU A 356 -3.38 -17.38 -4.04
C LEU A 356 -3.25 -16.76 -5.43
N LEU A 357 -3.81 -15.57 -5.65
CA LEU A 357 -3.77 -14.86 -6.93
C LEU A 357 -2.33 -14.56 -7.38
N TYR A 358 -1.40 -14.34 -6.45
CA TYR A 358 0.00 -14.01 -6.71
C TYR A 358 0.96 -15.21 -6.90
N ARG A 359 0.43 -16.43 -7.04
CA ARG A 359 1.25 -17.65 -7.24
C ARG A 359 1.58 -17.86 -8.72
N TRP A 360 2.56 -17.11 -9.19
CA TRP A 360 2.89 -17.01 -10.61
C TRP A 360 4.02 -17.95 -11.07
N HIS A 361 4.13 -19.16 -10.50
CA HIS A 361 5.23 -20.10 -10.79
C HIS A 361 5.34 -20.54 -12.27
N THR A 362 4.32 -20.27 -13.09
CA THR A 362 4.30 -20.52 -14.54
C THR A 362 5.19 -19.57 -15.34
N VAL A 363 5.61 -18.45 -14.76
CA VAL A 363 6.41 -17.42 -15.46
C VAL A 363 7.93 -17.63 -15.34
N VAL A 364 8.36 -18.58 -14.51
CA VAL A 364 9.79 -18.90 -14.31
C VAL A 364 10.43 -19.22 -15.66
N SER A 365 11.50 -18.49 -16.00
CA SER A 365 12.20 -18.67 -17.28
C SER A 365 13.02 -19.96 -17.30
N ASP A 366 13.37 -20.42 -18.50
CA ASP A 366 14.14 -21.66 -18.70
C ASP A 366 15.56 -21.56 -18.12
N GLU A 367 16.14 -20.36 -18.06
CA GLU A 367 17.43 -20.12 -17.39
C GLU A 367 17.29 -20.15 -15.85
N GLU A 368 16.17 -19.68 -15.31
CA GLU A 368 15.89 -19.77 -13.87
C GLU A 368 15.55 -21.19 -13.43
N GLU A 369 14.97 -22.04 -14.29
CA GLU A 369 14.74 -23.46 -13.97
C GLU A 369 16.05 -24.20 -13.70
N LYS A 370 17.14 -23.86 -14.41
CA LYS A 370 18.49 -24.45 -14.21
C LYS A 370 19.09 -24.15 -12.83
N LEU A 371 18.49 -23.24 -12.06
CA LEU A 371 18.93 -22.90 -10.70
C LEU A 371 18.35 -23.88 -9.65
N PHE A 372 17.34 -24.66 -10.02
CA PHE A 372 16.89 -25.78 -9.19
C PHE A 372 17.85 -26.96 -9.37
N PRO A 373 18.39 -27.56 -8.29
CA PRO A 373 19.44 -28.58 -8.40
C PRO A 373 18.94 -29.88 -9.06
N ASP A 374 19.86 -30.59 -9.75
CA ASP A 374 19.67 -31.83 -10.53
C ASP A 374 19.21 -33.08 -9.74
N LYS A 375 18.35 -32.96 -8.73
CA LYS A 375 17.47 -34.08 -8.36
C LYS A 375 16.46 -34.22 -9.48
N LYS A 376 16.33 -35.42 -10.05
CA LYS A 376 15.51 -35.60 -11.25
C LYS A 376 14.08 -35.18 -10.94
N PRO A 377 13.41 -34.41 -11.82
CA PRO A 377 12.02 -34.05 -11.58
C PRO A 377 11.16 -35.33 -11.52
N GLY A 378 10.75 -35.68 -10.29
CA GLY A 378 10.27 -37.03 -9.92
C GLY A 378 10.82 -37.56 -8.58
N ASP A 379 12.04 -37.19 -8.19
CA ASP A 379 12.73 -37.70 -6.98
C ASP A 379 12.26 -37.03 -5.67
N LEU A 380 11.62 -35.85 -5.75
CA LEU A 380 11.04 -35.15 -4.59
C LEU A 380 9.57 -35.55 -4.42
N THR A 381 9.32 -36.50 -3.51
CA THR A 381 7.96 -36.97 -3.24
C THR A 381 7.22 -36.06 -2.25
N LEU A 382 5.89 -36.17 -2.18
CA LEU A 382 5.12 -35.48 -1.14
C LEU A 382 5.54 -35.90 0.29
N PRO A 383 5.82 -37.20 0.59
CA PRO A 383 6.49 -37.59 1.82
C PRO A 383 7.81 -36.85 2.10
N ASP A 384 8.68 -36.63 1.10
CA ASP A 384 9.93 -35.89 1.30
C ASP A 384 9.67 -34.43 1.68
N PHE A 385 8.69 -33.79 1.04
CA PHE A 385 8.27 -32.44 1.38
C PHE A 385 7.62 -32.36 2.77
N TYR A 386 6.69 -33.25 3.11
CA TYR A 386 6.08 -33.27 4.44
C TYR A 386 7.09 -33.62 5.53
N GLY A 387 8.08 -34.45 5.21
CA GLY A 387 9.28 -34.67 6.04
C GLY A 387 10.12 -33.41 6.19
N ALA A 388 10.38 -32.67 5.11
CA ALA A 388 11.12 -31.40 5.14
C ALA A 388 10.37 -30.30 5.89
N LEU A 389 9.05 -30.21 5.75
CA LEU A 389 8.19 -29.27 6.47
C LEU A 389 8.08 -29.65 7.95
N GLY A 390 8.01 -30.94 8.28
CA GLY A 390 8.08 -31.46 9.64
C GLY A 390 9.42 -31.17 10.31
N ARG A 391 10.53 -31.40 9.59
CA ARG A 391 11.89 -31.01 9.98
C ARG A 391 11.99 -29.51 10.23
N LEU A 392 11.56 -28.67 9.29
CA LEU A 392 11.52 -27.21 9.43
C LEU A 392 10.70 -26.76 10.66
N ARG A 393 9.53 -27.38 10.89
CA ARG A 393 8.66 -27.09 12.03
C ARG A 393 9.30 -27.46 13.38
N ASN A 394 10.17 -28.47 13.38
CA ASN A 394 10.83 -29.00 14.57
C ASN A 394 12.29 -28.48 14.74
N GLY A 395 12.80 -27.67 13.79
CA GLY A 395 14.17 -27.14 13.79
C GLY A 395 15.25 -28.08 13.22
N ASP A 396 14.87 -29.26 12.73
CA ASP A 396 15.76 -30.35 12.27
C ASP A 396 16.09 -30.23 10.77
N VAL A 397 16.59 -29.07 10.32
CA VAL A 397 16.88 -28.80 8.90
C VAL A 397 18.34 -29.16 8.58
N PRO A 398 18.62 -29.89 7.48
CA PRO A 398 20.00 -30.20 7.07
C PRO A 398 20.86 -28.93 6.92
N PRO A 399 22.11 -28.90 7.42
CA PRO A 399 22.95 -27.70 7.40
C PRO A 399 23.17 -27.08 6.01
N GLU A 400 23.21 -27.90 4.96
CA GLU A 400 23.35 -27.48 3.57
C GLU A 400 22.10 -26.76 3.00
N LEU A 401 20.96 -26.87 3.68
CA LEU A 401 19.71 -26.15 3.38
C LEU A 401 19.45 -24.98 4.35
N LEU A 402 20.35 -24.73 5.31
CA LEU A 402 20.24 -23.61 6.23
C LEU A 402 20.87 -22.35 5.63
N VAL A 403 20.03 -21.36 5.31
CA VAL A 403 20.49 -19.99 5.10
C VAL A 403 21.18 -19.51 6.38
N HIS A 404 22.36 -18.88 6.24
CA HIS A 404 23.11 -18.41 7.39
C HIS A 404 22.23 -17.54 8.32
N PRO A 405 22.16 -17.83 9.64
CA PRO A 405 21.22 -17.16 10.54
C PRO A 405 21.44 -15.65 10.58
N GLU A 406 22.69 -15.20 10.75
CA GLU A 406 23.06 -13.79 10.69
C GLU A 406 22.90 -13.23 9.25
N PRO A 407 22.06 -12.20 9.04
CA PRO A 407 21.77 -11.66 7.70
C PRO A 407 22.98 -11.24 6.87
N HIS A 408 23.97 -10.59 7.50
CA HIS A 408 25.14 -10.03 6.82
C HIS A 408 26.17 -11.08 6.32
N LYS A 409 25.96 -12.36 6.65
CA LYS A 409 26.78 -13.49 6.19
C LYS A 409 26.10 -14.31 5.09
N ARG A 410 24.89 -13.90 4.66
CA ARG A 410 24.15 -14.58 3.59
C ARG A 410 24.73 -14.21 2.23
N ASN A 411 25.09 -15.24 1.48
CA ASN A 411 25.48 -15.21 0.07
C ASN A 411 24.34 -15.82 -0.76
N PHE A 412 24.29 -15.52 -2.07
CA PHE A 412 23.26 -15.99 -2.99
C PHE A 412 23.82 -16.13 -4.41
N GLY A 413 23.16 -16.88 -5.29
CA GLY A 413 23.50 -16.92 -6.72
C GLY A 413 24.94 -17.28 -7.07
N GLY A 414 25.65 -18.01 -6.20
CA GLY A 414 27.07 -18.35 -6.36
C GLY A 414 28.06 -17.20 -6.11
N ILE A 415 27.60 -15.99 -5.79
CA ILE A 415 28.46 -14.83 -5.53
C ILE A 415 28.77 -14.68 -4.04
N VAL A 416 29.96 -14.16 -3.73
CA VAL A 416 30.48 -14.03 -2.36
C VAL A 416 30.90 -12.60 -2.05
N ARG A 417 30.73 -12.19 -0.79
CA ARG A 417 31.13 -10.87 -0.30
C ARG A 417 32.65 -10.73 -0.21
N GLY A 418 33.13 -9.50 -0.39
CA GLY A 418 34.48 -9.07 -0.04
C GLY A 418 34.67 -8.87 1.48
N PRO A 419 35.89 -8.54 1.92
CA PRO A 419 36.23 -8.32 3.33
C PRO A 419 35.55 -7.08 3.94
N ASP A 420 35.00 -6.18 3.12
CA ASP A 420 34.19 -5.02 3.51
C ASP A 420 32.69 -5.36 3.70
N GLY A 421 32.31 -6.62 3.49
CA GLY A 421 30.92 -7.11 3.57
C GLY A 421 30.07 -6.86 2.32
N ARG A 422 30.62 -6.26 1.26
CA ARG A 422 29.90 -5.96 0.00
C ARG A 422 30.09 -7.05 -1.04
N PHE A 423 29.11 -7.22 -1.91
CA PHE A 423 29.32 -7.93 -3.17
C PHE A 423 30.00 -7.02 -4.20
N LYS A 424 30.72 -7.62 -5.15
CA LYS A 424 31.29 -6.87 -6.27
C LYS A 424 30.19 -6.35 -7.18
N ASP A 425 30.31 -5.10 -7.58
CA ASP A 425 29.34 -4.44 -8.46
C ASP A 425 29.22 -5.16 -9.81
N SER A 426 30.33 -5.68 -10.36
CA SER A 426 30.34 -6.52 -11.57
C SER A 426 29.39 -7.71 -11.49
N ASP A 427 29.32 -8.35 -10.33
CA ASP A 427 28.63 -9.62 -10.14
C ASP A 427 27.12 -9.34 -9.97
N LEU A 428 26.78 -8.28 -9.24
CA LEU A 428 25.41 -7.75 -9.13
C LEU A 428 24.88 -7.26 -10.49
N THR A 429 25.68 -6.48 -11.23
CA THR A 429 25.32 -5.99 -12.56
C THR A 429 25.10 -7.15 -13.52
N LYS A 430 25.95 -8.19 -13.52
CA LYS A 430 25.74 -9.38 -14.35
C LYS A 430 24.42 -10.07 -14.03
N ILE A 431 24.14 -10.36 -12.75
CA ILE A 431 22.89 -11.01 -12.32
C ILE A 431 21.66 -10.23 -12.81
N LEU A 432 21.67 -8.89 -12.67
CA LEU A 432 20.56 -8.05 -13.09
C LEU A 432 20.43 -7.98 -14.62
N GLN A 433 21.54 -7.86 -15.35
CA GLN A 433 21.56 -7.85 -16.83
C GLN A 433 21.10 -9.18 -17.43
N ASP A 434 21.56 -10.31 -16.90
CA ASP A 434 21.13 -11.64 -17.33
C ASP A 434 19.61 -11.78 -17.13
N ALA A 435 19.08 -11.37 -15.96
CA ALA A 435 17.64 -11.36 -15.70
C ALA A 435 16.87 -10.39 -16.63
N THR A 436 17.43 -9.22 -16.94
CA THR A 436 16.84 -8.28 -17.92
C THR A 436 16.74 -8.92 -19.31
N ALA A 437 17.79 -9.60 -19.77
CA ALA A 437 17.83 -10.24 -21.09
C ALA A 437 16.93 -11.49 -21.20
N ASN A 438 16.84 -12.27 -20.11
CA ASN A 438 16.03 -13.48 -20.07
C ASN A 438 14.53 -13.16 -20.10
N THR A 439 13.83 -13.72 -21.08
CA THR A 439 12.37 -13.61 -21.20
C THR A 439 11.69 -14.61 -20.27
N ALA A 440 10.75 -14.13 -19.46
CA ALA A 440 9.89 -14.97 -18.63
C ALA A 440 8.95 -15.84 -19.47
N ASN A 441 8.48 -16.95 -18.92
CA ASN A 441 7.45 -17.77 -19.56
C ASN A 441 6.05 -17.15 -19.39
N ARG A 442 5.08 -17.56 -20.21
CA ARG A 442 3.72 -17.02 -20.13
C ARG A 442 2.92 -17.60 -18.97
N PHE A 443 1.97 -16.81 -18.47
CA PHE A 443 0.92 -17.32 -17.59
C PHE A 443 0.07 -18.41 -18.27
N GLY A 444 -0.46 -19.34 -17.47
CA GLY A 444 -1.57 -20.22 -17.86
C GLY A 444 -1.36 -21.70 -17.52
N ALA A 445 -2.31 -22.53 -17.97
CA ALA A 445 -2.21 -23.98 -17.85
C ALA A 445 -1.01 -24.53 -18.63
N ARG A 446 -0.48 -25.67 -18.18
CA ARG A 446 0.69 -26.37 -18.72
C ARG A 446 1.92 -25.46 -18.85
N GLY A 447 2.19 -24.64 -17.83
CA GLY A 447 3.32 -23.71 -17.78
C GLY A 447 4.30 -23.92 -16.61
N THR A 448 4.02 -24.83 -15.67
CA THR A 448 4.82 -24.96 -14.44
C THR A 448 5.94 -25.99 -14.60
N PRO A 449 7.21 -25.66 -14.29
CA PRO A 449 8.30 -26.63 -14.25
C PRO A 449 8.06 -27.75 -13.22
N ASP A 450 8.57 -28.96 -13.49
CA ASP A 450 8.39 -30.12 -12.58
C ASP A 450 9.20 -29.96 -11.28
N ALA A 451 10.27 -29.15 -11.28
CA ALA A 451 10.95 -28.68 -10.07
C ALA A 451 10.02 -27.97 -9.06
N LEU A 452 8.90 -27.36 -9.51
CA LEU A 452 7.94 -26.66 -8.65
C LEU A 452 6.66 -27.46 -8.36
N LYS A 453 6.57 -28.73 -8.82
CA LYS A 453 5.43 -29.64 -8.61
C LYS A 453 4.93 -29.68 -7.16
N VAL A 454 5.88 -29.80 -6.23
CA VAL A 454 5.60 -29.88 -4.79
C VAL A 454 4.93 -28.61 -4.27
N ILE A 455 5.40 -27.43 -4.73
CA ILE A 455 4.87 -26.13 -4.32
C ILE A 455 3.43 -25.95 -4.81
N GLU A 456 3.11 -26.38 -6.04
CA GLU A 456 1.74 -26.36 -6.55
C GLU A 456 0.78 -27.30 -5.79
N ILE A 457 1.21 -28.54 -5.52
CA ILE A 457 0.39 -29.50 -4.77
C ILE A 457 0.09 -28.99 -3.36
N VAL A 458 1.13 -28.55 -2.64
CA VAL A 458 0.99 -27.99 -1.29
C VAL A 458 0.17 -26.70 -1.33
N GLY A 459 0.33 -25.92 -2.39
CA GLY A 459 -0.44 -24.70 -2.61
C GLY A 459 -1.93 -24.95 -2.76
N MET A 460 -2.31 -25.95 -3.55
CA MET A 460 -3.70 -26.42 -3.67
C MET A 460 -4.24 -27.01 -2.35
N GLN A 461 -3.42 -27.78 -1.62
CA GLN A 461 -3.81 -28.34 -0.31
C GLN A 461 -4.04 -27.23 0.72
N GLN A 462 -3.21 -26.18 0.72
CA GLN A 462 -3.37 -25.01 1.58
C GLN A 462 -4.63 -24.21 1.22
N ALA A 463 -4.91 -23.97 -0.07
CA ALA A 463 -6.15 -23.33 -0.53
C ALA A 463 -7.40 -24.09 -0.05
N ARG A 464 -7.39 -25.43 -0.15
CA ARG A 464 -8.46 -26.30 0.36
C ARG A 464 -8.60 -26.23 1.88
N LYS A 465 -7.48 -26.23 2.62
CA LYS A 465 -7.49 -26.11 4.10
C LYS A 465 -7.97 -24.74 4.56
N TRP A 466 -7.65 -23.68 3.83
CA TRP A 466 -8.24 -22.36 4.03
C TRP A 466 -9.72 -22.30 3.66
N GLY A 467 -10.24 -23.21 2.83
CA GLY A 467 -11.62 -23.17 2.38
C GLY A 467 -11.95 -21.87 1.63
N VAL A 468 -11.08 -21.49 0.69
CA VAL A 468 -11.30 -20.32 -0.18
C VAL A 468 -12.48 -20.54 -1.12
N CYS A 469 -13.03 -19.45 -1.65
CA CYS A 469 -14.11 -19.47 -2.62
C CYS A 469 -13.73 -20.19 -3.94
N THR A 470 -14.74 -20.64 -4.68
CA THR A 470 -14.57 -21.14 -6.05
C THR A 470 -14.23 -20.01 -7.02
N MET A 471 -13.70 -20.35 -8.21
CA MET A 471 -13.41 -19.38 -9.28
C MET A 471 -14.63 -18.52 -9.66
N ASN A 472 -15.83 -19.13 -9.75
CA ASN A 472 -17.04 -18.39 -10.12
C ASN A 472 -17.55 -17.48 -8.99
N GLU A 473 -17.42 -17.87 -7.71
CA GLU A 473 -17.72 -16.97 -6.59
C GLU A 473 -16.72 -15.81 -6.51
N PHE A 474 -15.44 -16.06 -6.81
CA PHE A 474 -14.43 -15.00 -6.90
C PHE A 474 -14.74 -14.02 -8.04
N ARG A 475 -15.13 -14.52 -9.22
CA ARG A 475 -15.57 -13.69 -10.35
C ARG A 475 -16.77 -12.83 -9.99
N GLU A 476 -17.83 -13.40 -9.43
CA GLU A 476 -19.01 -12.65 -8.96
C GLU A 476 -18.63 -11.57 -7.94
N ARG A 477 -17.74 -11.90 -6.98
CA ARG A 477 -17.26 -10.96 -5.96
C ARG A 477 -16.48 -9.76 -6.53
N MET A 478 -15.85 -9.95 -7.69
CA MET A 478 -15.12 -8.93 -8.45
C MET A 478 -15.97 -8.26 -9.55
N GLY A 479 -17.29 -8.53 -9.61
CA GLY A 479 -18.20 -7.94 -10.58
C GLY A 479 -18.15 -8.58 -11.99
N LEU A 480 -17.58 -9.78 -12.13
CA LEU A 480 -17.43 -10.49 -13.40
C LEU A 480 -18.49 -11.60 -13.56
N GLU A 481 -18.96 -11.84 -14.79
CA GLU A 481 -19.88 -12.96 -15.08
C GLU A 481 -19.29 -14.31 -14.69
N ARG A 482 -20.13 -15.25 -14.22
CA ARG A 482 -19.74 -16.65 -14.03
C ARG A 482 -19.40 -17.30 -15.38
N PHE A 483 -18.34 -18.10 -15.43
CA PHE A 483 -18.16 -19.05 -16.53
C PHE A 483 -19.31 -20.08 -16.51
N LYS A 484 -19.95 -20.28 -17.65
CA LYS A 484 -21.08 -21.20 -17.86
C LYS A 484 -20.61 -22.61 -18.21
N SER A 485 -19.40 -22.76 -18.78
CA SER A 485 -18.76 -24.05 -19.08
C SER A 485 -17.23 -23.99 -18.99
N PHE A 486 -16.55 -25.14 -19.15
CA PHE A 486 -15.08 -25.19 -19.16
C PHE A 486 -14.49 -24.64 -20.46
N GLU A 487 -15.22 -24.74 -21.57
CA GLU A 487 -14.87 -24.17 -22.88
C GLU A 487 -14.90 -22.64 -22.85
N GLU A 488 -15.78 -22.03 -22.06
CA GLU A 488 -15.77 -20.58 -21.82
C GLU A 488 -14.56 -20.14 -20.96
N TRP A 489 -14.15 -20.97 -20.00
CA TRP A 489 -12.96 -20.69 -19.17
C TRP A 489 -11.65 -20.89 -19.94
N ASN A 490 -11.55 -21.95 -20.74
CA ASN A 490 -10.42 -22.22 -21.62
C ASN A 490 -10.92 -22.63 -23.03
N PRO A 491 -10.95 -21.70 -24.00
CA PRO A 491 -11.41 -22.00 -25.36
C PRO A 491 -10.40 -22.81 -26.18
N THR A 492 -9.19 -23.02 -25.67
CA THR A 492 -8.16 -23.86 -26.31
C THR A 492 -7.69 -24.96 -25.33
N PRO A 493 -8.52 -25.97 -25.01
CA PRO A 493 -8.08 -27.11 -24.24
C PRO A 493 -6.99 -27.87 -25.00
N ARG A 494 -5.86 -28.12 -24.32
CA ARG A 494 -4.70 -28.88 -24.80
C ARG A 494 -4.46 -30.06 -23.87
#